data_AF-A0A8T6XNT7-F1
#
_entry.id   AF-A0A8T6XNT7-F1
#
_cell.length_a   1.000
_cell.length_b   1.000
_cell.length_c   1.000
_cell.angle_alpha   90.00
_cell.angle_beta   90.00
_cell.angle_gamma   90.00
#
_symmetry.space_group_name_H-M   'P 1'
#
loop_
_entity.id
_entity.type
_entity.pdbx_description
1 polymer ?
#
loop_
_entity_poly.entity_id
_entity_poly.type
_entity_poly.pdbx_seq_one_letter_code
_entity_poly.pdbx_strand_id
1 'polypeptide(L)'
;TNDTEKIRELAEELFFSGRYEMTYYKILKNTYPPDEWGKIRDRIIEKIRGGKKLIETYKVEAICNIHVEENQKEKLLKLLKLNETHLHLIDRFAFHLKNDYPEEILQLYRTAVNKFVERTGRSIYNQAVEYLKKMEKVKGGKAIVNKMVKNFKIVYNNRPAMMEILRENFSL
;
A
#
# COMPACT_ATOMS: atom_id res chain seq x y z
N THR A 1 -7.89 -30.17 -24.05
CA THR A 1 -8.12 -28.80 -24.56
C THR A 1 -9.34 -28.14 -23.92
N ASN A 2 -10.45 -28.88 -23.71
CA ASN A 2 -11.67 -28.35 -23.06
C ASN A 2 -11.49 -28.07 -21.54
N ASP A 3 -10.60 -28.79 -20.85
CA ASP A 3 -10.43 -28.63 -19.40
C ASP A 3 -9.67 -27.34 -19.03
N THR A 4 -8.69 -26.93 -19.84
CA THR A 4 -7.91 -25.70 -19.58
C THR A 4 -8.77 -24.45 -19.73
N GLU A 5 -9.67 -24.41 -20.71
CA GLU A 5 -10.62 -23.29 -20.88
C GLU A 5 -11.59 -23.20 -19.71
N LYS A 6 -12.18 -24.33 -19.30
CA LYS A 6 -13.05 -24.38 -18.11
C LYS A 6 -12.32 -23.96 -16.84
N ILE A 7 -11.06 -24.36 -16.66
CA ILE A 7 -10.24 -23.93 -15.52
C ILE A 7 -10.04 -22.41 -15.55
N ARG A 8 -9.76 -21.82 -16.72
CA ARG A 8 -9.59 -20.38 -16.87
C ARG A 8 -10.89 -19.63 -16.54
N GLU A 9 -12.02 -20.09 -17.07
CA GLU A 9 -13.33 -19.49 -16.81
C GLU A 9 -13.66 -19.52 -15.32
N LEU A 10 -13.56 -20.69 -14.69
CA LEU A 10 -13.86 -20.86 -13.27
C LEU A 10 -12.89 -20.06 -12.38
N ALA A 11 -11.59 -20.07 -12.69
CA ALA A 11 -10.61 -19.30 -11.93
C ALA A 11 -10.87 -17.80 -12.06
N GLU A 12 -11.26 -17.31 -13.24
CA GLU A 12 -11.62 -15.90 -13.39
C GLU A 12 -12.90 -15.56 -12.61
N GLU A 13 -13.93 -16.38 -12.68
CA GLU A 13 -15.16 -16.19 -11.91
C GLU A 13 -14.88 -16.15 -10.40
N LEU A 14 -14.12 -17.13 -9.89
CA LEU A 14 -13.73 -17.20 -8.48
C LEU A 14 -12.81 -16.05 -8.05
N PHE A 15 -11.94 -15.58 -8.95
CA PHE A 15 -11.14 -14.38 -8.68
C PHE A 15 -12.02 -13.15 -8.47
N PHE A 16 -13.01 -12.91 -9.33
CA PHE A 16 -13.88 -11.73 -9.22
C PHE A 16 -14.92 -11.84 -8.09
N SER A 17 -15.54 -13.01 -7.91
CA SER A 17 -16.53 -13.26 -6.86
C SER A 17 -15.90 -13.42 -5.46
N GLY A 18 -14.72 -14.02 -5.40
CA GLY A 18 -13.93 -14.26 -4.19
C GLY A 18 -13.07 -13.07 -3.76
N ARG A 19 -13.51 -11.83 -4.03
CA ARG A 19 -12.82 -10.58 -3.60
C ARG A 19 -11.34 -10.53 -3.99
N TYR A 20 -11.00 -10.99 -5.19
CA TYR A 20 -9.65 -10.94 -5.77
C TYR A 20 -8.61 -11.79 -5.03
N GLU A 21 -9.02 -12.94 -4.50
CA GLU A 21 -8.08 -13.89 -3.90
C GLU A 21 -6.97 -14.33 -4.88
N MET A 22 -5.72 -14.05 -4.52
CA MET A 22 -4.57 -14.24 -5.40
C MET A 22 -4.31 -15.70 -5.78
N THR A 23 -4.87 -16.67 -5.06
CA THR A 23 -4.83 -18.09 -5.44
C THR A 23 -5.40 -18.30 -6.84
N TYR A 24 -6.55 -17.69 -7.15
CA TYR A 24 -7.19 -17.83 -8.47
C TYR A 24 -6.43 -17.07 -9.56
N TYR A 25 -5.86 -15.91 -9.22
CA TYR A 25 -4.98 -15.18 -10.14
C TYR A 25 -3.75 -16.01 -10.56
N LYS A 26 -3.14 -16.74 -9.62
CA LYS A 26 -2.02 -17.64 -9.88
C LYS A 26 -2.41 -18.83 -10.74
N ILE A 27 -3.60 -19.39 -10.55
CA ILE A 27 -4.15 -20.43 -11.44
C ILE A 27 -4.26 -19.88 -12.86
N LEU A 28 -4.87 -18.70 -13.05
CA LEU A 28 -4.96 -18.06 -14.37
C LEU A 28 -3.57 -17.90 -14.99
N LYS A 29 -2.62 -17.29 -14.27
CA LYS A 29 -1.24 -17.08 -14.71
C LYS A 29 -0.58 -18.36 -15.23
N ASN A 30 -0.72 -19.46 -14.50
CA ASN A 30 -0.09 -20.73 -14.84
C ASN A 30 -0.76 -21.46 -16.02
N THR A 31 -1.98 -21.08 -16.38
CA THR A 31 -2.70 -21.69 -17.50
C THR A 31 -2.46 -21.00 -18.83
N TYR A 32 -1.91 -19.77 -18.85
CA TYR A 32 -1.62 -19.03 -20.08
C TYR A 32 -0.12 -19.11 -20.45
N PRO A 33 0.21 -19.17 -21.74
CA PRO A 33 1.58 -18.97 -22.21
C PRO A 33 2.15 -17.61 -21.78
N PRO A 34 3.46 -17.50 -21.46
CA PRO A 34 4.07 -16.24 -20.99
C PRO A 34 3.90 -15.06 -21.95
N ASP A 35 3.88 -15.30 -23.26
CA ASP A 35 3.71 -14.30 -24.32
C ASP A 35 2.28 -13.77 -24.42
N GLU A 36 1.27 -14.55 -24.02
CA GLU A 36 -0.13 -14.12 -23.95
C GLU A 36 -0.48 -13.48 -22.61
N TRP A 37 0.17 -13.90 -21.53
CA TRP A 37 -0.20 -13.53 -20.16
C TRP A 37 -0.26 -12.02 -19.92
N GLY A 38 0.67 -11.27 -20.51
CA GLY A 38 0.70 -9.81 -20.38
C GLY A 38 -0.62 -9.15 -20.78
N LYS A 39 -1.22 -9.58 -21.90
CA LYS A 39 -2.51 -9.05 -22.39
C LYS A 39 -3.66 -9.45 -21.47
N ILE A 40 -3.65 -10.69 -20.97
CA ILE A 40 -4.68 -11.21 -20.06
C ILE A 40 -4.64 -10.50 -18.71
N ARG A 41 -3.45 -10.34 -18.11
CA ARG A 41 -3.27 -9.56 -16.88
C ARG A 41 -3.81 -8.15 -17.05
N ASP A 42 -3.43 -7.46 -18.14
CA ASP A 42 -3.83 -6.07 -18.33
C ASP A 42 -5.36 -5.97 -18.51
N ARG A 43 -6.00 -6.93 -19.20
CA ARG A 43 -7.47 -7.08 -19.25
C ARG A 43 -8.09 -7.26 -17.86
N ILE A 44 -7.50 -8.10 -17.01
CA ILE A 44 -7.97 -8.33 -15.63
C ILE A 44 -7.89 -7.03 -14.82
N ILE A 45 -6.76 -6.30 -14.90
CA ILE A 45 -6.58 -5.02 -14.21
C ILE A 45 -7.64 -4.00 -14.67
N GLU A 46 -7.89 -3.89 -15.96
CA GLU A 46 -8.92 -2.97 -16.49
C GLU A 46 -10.33 -3.37 -16.04
N LYS A 47 -10.63 -4.67 -16.00
CA LYS A 47 -11.89 -5.18 -15.46
C LYS A 47 -12.05 -4.89 -13.97
N ILE A 48 -10.98 -4.97 -13.18
CA ILE A 48 -10.99 -4.51 -11.78
C ILE A 48 -11.31 -3.00 -11.72
N ARG A 49 -10.65 -2.17 -12.55
CA ARG A 49 -10.91 -0.72 -12.57
C ARG A 49 -12.36 -0.38 -12.93
N GLY A 50 -12.99 -1.18 -13.77
CA GLY A 50 -14.40 -1.03 -14.16
C GLY A 50 -14.69 0.30 -14.87
N GLY A 51 -13.70 0.87 -15.58
CA GLY A 51 -13.83 2.12 -16.34
C GLY A 51 -14.01 3.39 -15.50
N LYS A 52 -13.92 3.31 -14.17
CA LYS A 52 -14.10 4.47 -13.29
C LYS A 52 -12.79 5.22 -13.06
N LYS A 53 -12.88 6.56 -13.00
CA LYS A 53 -11.74 7.43 -12.65
C LYS A 53 -11.33 7.28 -11.18
N LEU A 54 -12.30 7.03 -10.30
CA LEU A 54 -12.09 6.73 -8.88
C LEU A 54 -12.56 5.30 -8.62
N ILE A 55 -11.70 4.48 -8.02
CA ILE A 55 -11.99 3.09 -7.70
C ILE A 55 -11.90 2.87 -6.20
N GLU A 56 -12.68 1.90 -5.71
CA GLU A 56 -12.76 1.59 -4.29
C GLU A 56 -11.41 1.04 -3.77
N THR A 57 -11.03 1.37 -2.53
CA THR A 57 -9.70 1.03 -1.96
C THR A 57 -9.37 -0.47 -2.04
N TYR A 58 -10.34 -1.36 -1.84
CA TYR A 58 -10.13 -2.81 -1.94
C TYR A 58 -9.75 -3.26 -3.37
N LYS A 59 -10.20 -2.54 -4.41
CA LYS A 59 -9.78 -2.79 -5.80
C LYS A 59 -8.38 -2.27 -6.07
N VAL A 60 -8.03 -1.11 -5.52
CA VAL A 60 -6.64 -0.61 -5.57
C VAL A 60 -5.71 -1.65 -4.94
N GLU A 61 -6.07 -2.18 -3.78
CA GLU A 61 -5.32 -3.22 -3.09
C GLU A 61 -5.15 -4.48 -3.94
N ALA A 62 -6.22 -4.94 -4.62
CA ALA A 62 -6.13 -6.06 -5.55
C ALA A 62 -5.14 -5.81 -6.69
N ILE A 63 -5.16 -4.62 -7.29
CA ILE A 63 -4.21 -4.25 -8.36
C ILE A 63 -2.77 -4.18 -7.79
N CYS A 64 -2.59 -3.67 -6.56
CA CYS A 64 -1.30 -3.70 -5.89
C CYS A 64 -0.78 -5.14 -5.69
N ASN A 65 -1.62 -6.06 -5.23
CA ASN A 65 -1.26 -7.49 -5.07
C ASN A 65 -0.84 -8.10 -6.42
N ILE A 66 -1.53 -7.77 -7.51
CA ILE A 66 -1.14 -8.18 -8.87
C ILE A 66 0.26 -7.63 -9.22
N HIS A 67 0.52 -6.34 -9.00
CA HIS A 67 1.84 -5.78 -9.29
C HIS A 67 2.96 -6.39 -8.44
N VAL A 68 2.67 -6.80 -7.19
CA VAL A 68 3.63 -7.56 -6.35
C VAL A 68 3.90 -8.93 -6.96
N GLU A 69 2.86 -9.69 -7.32
CA GLU A 69 2.99 -11.03 -7.93
C GLU A 69 3.74 -11.00 -9.28
N GLU A 70 3.61 -9.90 -10.01
CA GLU A 70 4.25 -9.67 -11.30
C GLU A 70 5.62 -8.99 -11.18
N ASN A 71 6.10 -8.72 -9.96
CA ASN A 71 7.34 -7.99 -9.65
C ASN A 71 7.43 -6.61 -10.36
N GLN A 72 6.29 -5.94 -10.56
CA GLN A 72 6.17 -4.65 -11.24
C GLN A 72 6.29 -3.48 -10.26
N LYS A 73 7.47 -3.33 -9.66
CA LYS A 73 7.70 -2.38 -8.56
C LYS A 73 7.40 -0.92 -8.93
N GLU A 74 7.76 -0.48 -10.13
CA GLU A 74 7.47 0.89 -10.60
C GLU A 74 5.96 1.17 -10.73
N LYS A 75 5.20 0.20 -11.27
CA LYS A 75 3.74 0.32 -11.40
C LYS A 75 3.08 0.32 -10.02
N LEU A 76 3.55 -0.53 -9.11
CA LEU A 76 3.12 -0.53 -7.71
C LEU A 76 3.36 0.84 -7.06
N LEU A 77 4.57 1.40 -7.19
CA LEU A 77 4.90 2.71 -6.63
C LEU A 77 4.02 3.82 -7.20
N LYS A 78 3.81 3.84 -8.53
CA LYS A 78 2.94 4.81 -9.19
C LYS A 78 1.50 4.72 -8.65
N LEU A 79 1.00 3.51 -8.44
CA LEU A 79 -0.34 3.31 -7.88
C LEU A 79 -0.44 3.79 -6.43
N LEU A 80 0.58 3.57 -5.60
CA LEU A 80 0.62 4.10 -4.24
C LEU A 80 0.68 5.64 -4.21
N LYS A 81 1.43 6.27 -5.11
CA LYS A 81 1.48 7.75 -5.26
C LYS A 81 0.10 8.35 -5.57
N LEU A 82 -0.70 7.68 -6.41
CA LEU A 82 -2.07 8.11 -6.69
C LEU A 82 -3.02 7.93 -5.49
N ASN A 83 -2.61 7.19 -4.46
CA ASN A 83 -3.40 6.84 -3.28
C ASN A 83 -2.67 7.21 -1.98
N GLU A 84 -1.83 8.25 -2.01
CA GLU A 84 -0.89 8.60 -0.93
C GLU A 84 -1.53 9.01 0.41
N THR A 85 -2.85 9.19 0.46
CA THR A 85 -3.60 9.44 1.70
C THR A 85 -4.04 8.16 2.40
N HIS A 86 -3.96 7.01 1.73
CA HIS A 86 -4.39 5.71 2.28
C HIS A 86 -3.24 5.05 3.03
N LEU A 87 -3.02 5.45 4.27
CA LEU A 87 -1.90 4.99 5.10
C LEU A 87 -1.83 3.46 5.23
N HIS A 88 -2.97 2.78 5.40
CA HIS A 88 -3.03 1.31 5.43
C HIS A 88 -2.48 0.67 4.15
N LEU A 89 -2.79 1.25 2.99
CA LEU A 89 -2.32 0.74 1.70
C LEU A 89 -0.80 0.90 1.58
N ILE A 90 -0.27 2.07 1.96
CA ILE A 90 1.17 2.34 1.95
C ILE A 90 1.88 1.38 2.90
N ASP A 91 1.37 1.21 4.12
CA ASP A 91 1.98 0.33 5.13
C ASP A 91 2.08 -1.11 4.65
N ARG A 92 1.01 -1.63 4.06
CA ARG A 92 0.93 -2.99 3.54
C ARG A 92 1.96 -3.25 2.43
N PHE A 93 2.15 -2.30 1.51
CA PHE A 93 2.98 -2.53 0.33
C PHE A 93 4.41 -1.97 0.43
N ALA A 94 4.71 -1.14 1.45
CA ALA A 94 6.03 -0.55 1.65
C ALA A 94 7.15 -1.59 1.73
N PHE A 95 6.88 -2.76 2.33
CA PHE A 95 7.87 -3.83 2.44
C PHE A 95 8.44 -4.27 1.08
N HIS A 96 7.62 -4.26 0.03
CA HIS A 96 8.01 -4.69 -1.32
C HIS A 96 8.86 -3.64 -2.07
N LEU A 97 8.89 -2.39 -1.60
CA LEU A 97 9.51 -1.26 -2.29
C LEU A 97 10.62 -0.59 -1.49
N LYS A 98 10.68 -0.76 -0.17
CA LYS A 98 11.58 0.00 0.73
C LYS A 98 13.08 -0.14 0.42
N ASN A 99 13.48 -1.22 -0.27
CA ASN A 99 14.89 -1.45 -0.62
C ASN A 99 15.25 -0.76 -1.95
N ASP A 100 14.33 -0.74 -2.91
CA ASP A 100 14.55 -0.18 -4.25
C ASP A 100 14.18 1.31 -4.32
N TYR A 101 13.14 1.73 -3.57
CA TYR A 101 12.57 3.09 -3.55
C TYR A 101 12.42 3.62 -2.10
N PRO A 102 13.51 3.65 -1.30
CA PRO A 102 13.43 4.05 0.11
C PRO A 102 12.94 5.49 0.28
N GLU A 103 13.36 6.42 -0.58
CA GLU A 103 13.02 7.83 -0.49
C GLU A 103 11.54 8.08 -0.79
N GLU A 104 11.02 7.45 -1.84
CA GLU A 104 9.61 7.58 -2.23
C GLU A 104 8.69 6.93 -1.20
N ILE A 105 9.06 5.78 -0.64
CA ILE A 105 8.31 5.16 0.45
C ILE A 105 8.27 6.07 1.67
N LEU A 106 9.40 6.67 2.05
CA LEU A 106 9.46 7.60 3.17
C LEU A 106 8.60 8.85 2.93
N GLN A 107 8.61 9.38 1.70
CA GLN A 107 7.77 10.52 1.35
C GLN A 107 6.28 10.17 1.38
N LEU A 108 5.88 8.99 0.87
CA LEU A 108 4.51 8.48 0.95
C LEU A 108 4.03 8.35 2.40
N TYR A 109 4.82 7.68 3.25
CA TYR A 109 4.51 7.60 4.68
C TYR A 109 4.41 8.98 5.32
N ARG A 110 5.34 9.89 5.02
CA ARG A 110 5.33 11.25 5.57
C ARG A 110 4.02 11.97 5.23
N THR A 111 3.59 11.95 3.98
CA THR A 111 2.31 12.54 3.56
C THR A 111 1.13 11.91 4.31
N ALA A 112 1.06 10.58 4.31
CA ALA A 112 -0.05 9.84 4.91
C ALA A 112 -0.13 10.00 6.44
N VAL A 113 1.00 9.93 7.14
CA VAL A 113 1.06 10.09 8.61
C VAL A 113 0.72 11.52 9.02
N ASN A 114 1.22 12.54 8.30
CA ASN A 114 0.83 13.93 8.56
C ASN A 114 -0.69 14.12 8.46
N LYS A 115 -1.32 13.54 7.42
CA LYS A 115 -2.78 13.57 7.28
C LYS A 115 -3.48 12.79 8.40
N PHE A 116 -2.93 11.66 8.78
CA PHE A 116 -3.51 10.77 9.78
C PHE A 116 -3.56 11.41 11.18
N VAL A 117 -2.51 12.13 11.59
CA VAL A 117 -2.43 12.78 12.91
C VAL A 117 -3.21 14.10 13.02
N GLU A 118 -3.80 14.61 11.93
CA GLU A 118 -4.76 15.72 12.00
C GLU A 118 -5.93 15.36 12.92
N ARG A 119 -6.35 14.08 12.87
CA ARG A 119 -7.35 13.49 13.77
C ARG A 119 -6.83 13.42 15.20
N THR A 120 -7.74 13.56 16.15
CA THR A 120 -7.43 13.51 17.58
C THR A 120 -7.78 12.16 18.19
N GLY A 121 -6.99 11.72 19.17
CA GLY A 121 -7.25 10.51 19.95
C GLY A 121 -5.97 9.78 20.32
N ARG A 122 -5.91 9.24 21.54
CA ARG A 122 -4.74 8.51 22.03
C ARG A 122 -4.41 7.30 21.15
N SER A 123 -5.43 6.60 20.66
CA SER A 123 -5.28 5.50 19.70
C SER A 123 -4.67 5.94 18.37
N ILE A 124 -5.09 7.08 17.84
CA ILE A 124 -4.53 7.66 16.60
C ILE A 124 -3.04 7.95 16.78
N TYR A 125 -2.66 8.58 17.88
CA TYR A 125 -1.26 8.94 18.11
C TYR A 125 -0.38 7.70 18.32
N ASN A 126 -0.86 6.70 19.07
CA ASN A 126 -0.16 5.43 19.21
C ASN A 126 0.07 4.76 17.86
N GLN A 127 -0.96 4.69 17.02
CA GLN A 127 -0.83 4.10 15.69
C GLN A 127 0.13 4.91 14.80
N ALA A 128 0.12 6.25 14.90
CA ALA A 128 1.09 7.09 14.20
C ALA A 128 2.53 6.78 14.60
N VAL A 129 2.80 6.55 15.89
CA VAL A 129 4.12 6.13 16.39
C VAL A 129 4.56 4.81 15.77
N GLU A 130 3.65 3.83 15.63
CA GLU A 130 3.98 2.56 14.99
C GLU A 130 4.47 2.76 13.54
N TYR A 131 3.79 3.62 12.78
CA TYR A 131 4.22 3.97 11.42
C TYR A 131 5.56 4.70 11.42
N LEU A 132 5.78 5.66 12.33
CA LEU A 132 7.06 6.36 12.46
C LEU A 132 8.20 5.37 12.76
N LYS A 133 8.00 4.40 13.67
CA LYS A 133 9.00 3.35 13.96
C LYS A 133 9.27 2.45 12.75
N LYS A 134 8.27 2.19 11.90
CA LYS A 134 8.47 1.49 10.61
C LYS A 134 9.28 2.35 9.65
N MET A 135 9.03 3.65 9.57
CA MET A 135 9.81 4.59 8.76
C MET A 135 11.28 4.61 9.19
N GLU A 136 11.59 4.59 10.49
CA GLU A 136 12.98 4.55 10.99
C GLU A 136 13.80 3.35 10.47
N LYS A 137 13.13 2.26 10.10
CA LYS A 137 13.74 1.04 9.54
C LYS A 137 14.00 1.14 8.04
N VAL A 138 13.51 2.18 7.36
CA VAL A 138 13.81 2.45 5.95
C VAL A 138 15.09 3.30 5.87
N LYS A 139 15.93 3.05 4.85
CA LYS A 139 17.18 3.81 4.65
C LYS A 139 16.88 5.31 4.59
N GLY A 140 17.55 6.10 5.44
CA GLY A 140 17.33 7.55 5.56
C GLY A 140 16.14 7.96 6.46
N GLY A 141 15.36 6.99 6.95
CA GLY A 141 14.10 7.25 7.66
C GLY A 141 14.24 7.93 9.01
N LYS A 142 15.27 7.58 9.81
CA LYS A 142 15.52 8.21 11.13
C LYS A 142 15.57 9.74 11.06
N ALA A 143 16.28 10.29 10.07
CA ALA A 143 16.39 11.74 9.91
C ALA A 143 15.04 12.39 9.57
N ILE A 144 14.21 11.73 8.76
CA ILE A 144 12.87 12.21 8.40
C ILE A 144 11.92 12.13 9.60
N VAL A 145 11.92 11.01 10.33
CA VAL A 145 11.11 10.81 11.54
C VAL A 145 11.45 11.85 12.60
N ASN A 146 12.74 12.11 12.83
CA ASN A 146 13.17 13.15 13.78
C ASN A 146 12.63 14.55 13.41
N LYS A 147 12.65 14.90 12.11
CA LYS A 147 12.06 16.16 11.63
C LYS A 147 10.54 16.19 11.83
N MET A 148 9.85 15.09 11.54
CA MET A 148 8.39 14.98 11.72
C MET A 148 8.00 15.11 13.18
N VAL A 149 8.65 14.38 14.10
CA VAL A 149 8.33 14.43 15.53
C VAL A 149 8.59 15.83 16.11
N LYS A 150 9.69 16.48 15.72
CA LYS A 150 9.94 17.89 16.10
C LYS A 150 8.82 18.81 15.60
N ASN A 151 8.39 18.64 14.35
CA ASN A 151 7.27 19.41 13.81
C ASN A 151 5.95 19.14 14.55
N PHE A 152 5.66 17.88 14.89
CA PHE A 152 4.47 17.54 15.67
C PHE A 152 4.48 18.17 17.06
N LYS A 153 5.63 18.20 17.74
CA LYS A 153 5.79 18.89 19.04
C LYS A 153 5.45 20.40 18.95
N ILE A 154 5.74 21.04 17.81
CA ILE A 154 5.46 22.46 17.57
C ILE A 154 3.99 22.68 17.19
N VAL A 155 3.52 22.01 16.14
CA VAL A 155 2.20 22.22 15.53
C VAL A 155 1.06 21.77 16.44
N TYR A 156 1.28 20.72 17.25
CA TYR A 156 0.25 20.12 18.11
C TYR A 156 0.58 20.28 19.60
N ASN A 157 1.32 21.33 19.98
CA ASN A 157 1.73 21.59 21.36
C ASN A 157 0.54 21.63 22.36
N ASN A 158 -0.64 21.99 21.87
CA ASN A 158 -1.90 22.05 22.60
C ASN A 158 -2.60 20.69 22.77
N ARG A 159 -1.96 19.58 22.36
CA ARG A 159 -2.50 18.21 22.45
C ARG A 159 -1.67 17.39 23.46
N PRO A 160 -1.98 17.42 24.78
CA PRO A 160 -1.17 16.79 25.82
C PRO A 160 -0.92 15.30 25.57
N ALA A 161 -1.94 14.55 25.15
CA ALA A 161 -1.82 13.12 24.87
C ALA A 161 -0.83 12.81 23.72
N MET A 162 -0.74 13.67 22.70
CA MET A 162 0.27 13.51 21.65
C MET A 162 1.67 13.77 22.23
N MET A 163 1.84 14.83 23.01
CA MET A 163 3.13 15.18 23.62
C MET A 163 3.65 14.10 24.57
N GLU A 164 2.77 13.51 25.37
CA GLU A 164 3.06 12.34 26.21
C GLU A 164 3.57 11.17 25.36
N ILE A 165 2.77 10.70 24.38
CA ILE A 165 3.11 9.57 23.51
C ILE A 165 4.43 9.80 22.76
N LEU A 166 4.66 11.02 22.25
CA LEU A 166 5.90 11.34 21.54
C LEU A 166 7.11 11.30 22.48
N ARG A 167 6.99 11.77 23.73
CA ARG A 167 8.08 11.70 24.73
C ARG A 167 8.42 10.26 25.14
N GLU A 168 7.41 9.40 25.26
CA GLU A 168 7.59 7.99 25.61
C GLU A 168 8.30 7.19 24.51
N ASN A 169 8.15 7.60 23.24
CA ASN A 169 8.58 6.79 22.11
C ASN A 169 9.78 7.36 21.34
N PHE A 170 10.07 8.65 21.47
CA PHE A 170 11.18 9.30 20.77
C PHE A 170 12.00 10.16 21.74
N SER A 171 13.24 9.76 21.97
CA SER A 171 14.24 10.57 22.67
C SER A 171 14.73 11.68 21.74
N LEU A 172 14.08 12.85 21.81
CA LEU A 172 14.35 14.02 20.97
C LEU A 172 14.39 15.31 21.77
#